data_AF-A0A9D4RPM2-F1
#
_entry.id   AF-A0A9D4RPM2-F1
#
_cell.length_a   1.000
_cell.length_b   1.000
_cell.length_c   1.000
_cell.angle_alpha   90.00
_cell.angle_beta   90.00
_cell.angle_gamma   90.00
#
_symmetry.space_group_name_H-M   'P 1'
#
loop_
_entity.id
_entity.type
_entity.pdbx_description
1 polymer ?
#
loop_
_entity_poly.entity_id
_entity_poly.type
_entity_poly.pdbx_seq_one_letter_code
_entity_poly.pdbx_strand_id
1 'polypeptide(L)'
;MSTTRHSQPWVNKRAKNLSKRKQKTYNRARHTRVSTDMDEYKRLQKEQNYDCRKASHAYVSDMVTENPKKLYSFVKGKRMDGSEIYPLHADGMTLVKKPQS
;
A
#
# COMPACT_ATOMS: atom_id res chain seq x y z
N MET A 1 1.62 -18.85 23.93
CA MET A 1 1.78 -17.46 23.46
C MET A 1 1.90 -17.47 21.94
N SER A 2 0.88 -17.01 21.23
CA SER A 2 0.97 -16.82 19.78
C SER A 2 1.71 -15.52 19.50
N THR A 3 3.03 -15.57 19.35
CA THR A 3 3.78 -14.47 18.74
C THR A 3 3.61 -14.58 17.22
N THR A 4 2.40 -14.34 16.72
CA THR A 4 2.23 -14.18 15.28
C THR A 4 2.91 -12.88 14.92
N ARG A 5 4.20 -12.95 14.57
CA ARG A 5 4.93 -11.82 14.03
C ARG A 5 4.13 -11.40 12.80
N HIS A 6 3.37 -10.31 12.89
CA HIS A 6 2.69 -9.74 11.74
C HIS A 6 3.78 -9.32 10.75
N SER A 7 4.24 -10.27 9.92
CA SER A 7 5.18 -10.01 8.84
C SER A 7 4.37 -9.37 7.73
N GLN A 8 3.90 -8.15 7.99
CA GLN A 8 3.47 -7.28 6.92
C GLN A 8 4.61 -7.27 5.89
N PRO A 9 4.39 -7.76 4.67
CA PRO A 9 5.46 -8.04 3.71
C PRO A 9 6.21 -6.76 3.30
N TRP A 10 5.54 -5.61 3.45
CA TRP A 10 6.09 -4.28 3.27
C TRP A 10 6.99 -3.79 4.43
N VAL A 11 7.16 -4.56 5.52
CA VAL A 11 8.00 -4.25 6.70
C VAL A 11 9.22 -5.18 6.78
N ASN A 12 9.92 -5.35 5.66
CA ASN A 12 11.15 -6.15 5.59
C ASN A 12 12.42 -5.36 5.98
N LYS A 13 13.57 -6.04 6.12
CA LYS A 13 14.87 -5.43 6.50
C LYS A 13 15.27 -4.28 5.56
N ARG A 14 15.02 -4.43 4.26
CA ARG A 14 15.29 -3.41 3.24
C ARG A 14 14.42 -2.17 3.44
N ALA A 15 13.10 -2.34 3.64
CA ALA A 15 12.18 -1.25 3.93
C ALA A 15 12.56 -0.49 5.22
N LYS A 16 12.95 -1.21 6.28
CA LYS A 16 13.46 -0.60 7.52
C LYS A 16 14.72 0.23 7.29
N ASN A 17 15.68 -0.31 6.53
CA ASN A 17 16.92 0.39 6.20
C ASN A 17 16.66 1.64 5.34
N LEU A 18 15.78 1.55 4.35
CA LEU A 18 15.36 2.70 3.54
C LEU A 18 14.69 3.78 4.39
N SER A 19 13.82 3.39 5.33
CA SER A 19 13.18 4.34 6.25
C SER A 19 14.21 5.08 7.12
N LYS A 20 15.21 4.36 7.65
CA LYS A 20 16.31 4.97 8.42
C LYS A 20 17.15 5.93 7.57
N ARG A 21 17.50 5.53 6.35
CA ARG A 21 18.25 6.37 5.39
C ARG A 21 17.45 7.63 5.05
N LYS A 22 16.18 7.49 4.70
CA LYS A 22 15.27 8.61 4.42
C LYS A 22 15.22 9.60 5.58
N GLN A 23 15.08 9.11 6.81
CA GLN A 23 15.07 9.96 8.00
C GLN A 23 16.39 10.71 8.17
N LYS A 24 17.53 10.03 8.02
CA LYS A 24 18.85 10.64 8.13
C LYS A 24 19.06 11.74 7.08
N THR A 25 18.71 11.46 5.82
CA THR A 25 18.83 12.43 4.73
C THR A 25 17.87 13.61 4.92
N TYR A 26 16.65 13.38 5.40
CA TYR A 26 15.73 14.47 5.74
C TYR A 26 16.29 15.38 6.84
N ASN A 27 16.82 14.79 7.92
CA ASN A 27 17.42 15.56 9.01
C ASN A 27 18.61 16.39 8.52
N ARG A 28 19.46 15.81 7.65
CA ARG A 28 20.55 16.54 6.99
C ARG A 28 20.02 17.70 6.16
N ALA A 29 19.11 17.42 5.22
CA ALA A 29 18.55 18.41 4.30
C ALA A 29 17.86 19.58 5.04
N ARG A 30 17.19 19.29 6.15
CA ARG A 30 16.58 20.30 7.02
C ARG A 30 17.60 21.23 7.66
N HIS A 31 18.80 20.75 7.94
CA HIS A 31 19.86 21.54 8.58
C HIS A 31 20.74 22.28 7.57
N THR A 32 21.05 21.66 6.43
CA THR A 32 21.98 22.21 5.43
C THR A 32 21.29 23.18 4.45
N ARG A 33 19.97 23.07 4.25
CA ARG A 33 19.20 23.82 3.23
C ARG A 33 19.74 23.69 1.80
N VAL A 34 20.57 22.69 1.53
CA VAL A 34 21.12 22.43 0.19
C VAL A 34 20.10 21.64 -0.63
N SER A 35 19.91 22.03 -1.90
CA SER A 35 18.97 21.39 -2.81
C SER A 35 19.31 19.91 -3.06
N THR A 36 20.59 19.57 -3.15
CA THR A 36 21.07 18.20 -3.38
C THR A 36 20.65 17.23 -2.28
N ASP A 37 20.69 17.65 -1.02
CA ASP A 37 20.23 16.83 0.11
C ASP A 37 18.71 16.60 0.06
N MET A 38 17.95 17.61 -0.38
CA MET A 38 16.49 17.48 -0.58
C MET A 38 16.16 16.55 -1.75
N ASP A 39 16.95 16.58 -2.82
CA ASP A 39 16.78 15.69 -3.97
C ASP A 39 17.14 14.24 -3.60
N GLU A 40 18.18 14.03 -2.79
CA GLU A 40 18.50 12.71 -2.25
C GLU A 40 17.34 12.18 -1.37
N TYR A 41 16.76 13.03 -0.53
CA TYR A 41 15.58 12.67 0.27
C TYR A 41 14.40 12.24 -0.62
N LYS A 42 14.06 13.03 -1.65
CA LYS A 42 12.98 12.71 -2.59
C LYS A 42 13.23 11.39 -3.32
N ARG A 43 14.48 11.14 -3.73
CA ARG A 43 14.90 9.88 -4.36
C ARG A 43 14.65 8.69 -3.43
N LEU A 44 15.08 8.80 -2.17
CA LEU A 44 14.87 7.75 -1.16
C LEU A 44 13.38 7.56 -0.83
N GLN A 45 12.59 8.63 -0.82
CA GLN A 45 11.14 8.53 -0.65
C GLN A 45 10.48 7.76 -1.80
N LYS A 46 10.87 8.05 -3.05
CA LYS A 46 10.38 7.33 -4.24
C LYS A 46 10.77 5.85 -4.19
N GLU A 47 12.03 5.55 -3.83
CA GLU A 47 12.53 4.19 -3.67
C GLU A 47 11.76 3.41 -2.60
N GLN A 48 11.53 4.02 -1.43
CA GLN A 48 10.74 3.41 -0.36
C GLN A 48 9.31 3.09 -0.82
N ASN A 49 8.64 4.03 -1.47
CA ASN A 49 7.27 3.84 -1.95
C ASN A 49 7.20 2.73 -3.00
N TYR A 50 8.18 2.66 -3.91
CA TYR A 50 8.26 1.60 -4.90
C TYR A 50 8.43 0.22 -4.24
N ASP A 51 9.34 0.09 -3.29
CA ASP A 51 9.58 -1.18 -2.59
C ASP A 51 8.37 -1.64 -1.78
N CYS A 52 7.67 -0.72 -1.09
CA CYS A 52 6.45 -1.04 -0.37
C CYS A 52 5.34 -1.52 -1.32
N ARG A 53 5.16 -0.86 -2.47
CA ARG A 53 4.19 -1.27 -3.50
C ARG A 53 4.55 -2.64 -4.07
N LYS A 54 5.81 -2.86 -4.42
CA LYS A 54 6.31 -4.15 -4.92
C LYS A 54 6.05 -5.28 -3.92
N ALA A 55 6.39 -5.07 -2.65
CA ALA A 55 6.17 -6.06 -1.60
C ALA A 55 4.67 -6.34 -1.36
N SER A 56 3.84 -5.30 -1.42
CA SER A 56 2.39 -5.47 -1.34
C SER A 56 1.83 -6.26 -2.52
N HIS A 57 2.27 -5.97 -3.75
CA HIS A 57 1.80 -6.66 -4.96
C HIS A 57 2.22 -8.13 -4.95
N ALA A 58 3.47 -8.43 -4.58
CA ALA A 58 3.96 -9.79 -4.45
C ALA A 58 3.12 -10.59 -3.45
N TYR A 59 2.85 -10.02 -2.27
CA TYR A 59 2.01 -10.67 -1.28
C TYR A 59 0.57 -10.94 -1.76
N VAL A 60 -0.05 -9.98 -2.42
CA VAL A 60 -1.40 -10.17 -2.97
C VAL A 60 -1.37 -11.24 -4.06
N SER A 61 -0.36 -11.24 -4.94
CA SER A 61 -0.18 -12.27 -5.96
C SER A 61 -0.09 -13.67 -5.35
N ASP A 62 0.76 -13.85 -4.34
CA ASP A 62 0.93 -15.14 -3.67
C ASP A 62 -0.37 -15.58 -2.97
N MET A 63 -1.00 -14.66 -2.23
CA MET A 63 -2.24 -14.92 -1.51
C MET A 63 -3.41 -15.34 -2.43
N VAL A 64 -3.49 -14.74 -3.62
CA VAL A 64 -4.55 -14.98 -4.61
C VAL A 64 -4.31 -16.30 -5.35
N THR A 65 -3.05 -16.60 -5.68
CA THR A 65 -2.68 -17.85 -6.36
C THR A 65 -3.00 -19.08 -5.49
N GLU A 66 -2.83 -18.97 -4.17
CA GLU A 66 -3.14 -20.05 -3.24
C GLU A 66 -4.65 -20.31 -3.06
N ASN A 67 -5.49 -19.27 -3.10
CA ASN A 67 -6.92 -19.43 -2.82
C ASN A 67 -7.77 -18.28 -3.42
N PRO A 68 -8.62 -18.57 -4.42
CA PRO A 68 -9.46 -17.55 -5.05
C PRO A 68 -10.47 -16.92 -4.08
N LYS A 69 -10.86 -17.57 -2.98
CA LYS A 69 -11.73 -16.98 -1.95
C LYS A 69 -11.02 -15.87 -1.16
N LYS A 70 -9.69 -15.94 -1.01
CA LYS A 70 -8.90 -14.89 -0.38
C LYS A 70 -8.85 -13.63 -1.26
N LEU A 71 -8.85 -13.79 -2.59
CA LEU A 71 -8.98 -12.66 -3.52
C LEU A 71 -10.27 -11.89 -3.28
N TYR A 72 -11.41 -12.58 -3.29
CA TYR A 72 -12.71 -11.94 -3.06
C TYR A 72 -12.80 -11.25 -1.70
N SER A 73 -12.22 -11.87 -0.66
CA SER A 73 -12.16 -11.28 0.68
C SER A 73 -11.26 -10.04 0.72
N PHE A 74 -10.12 -10.07 0.03
CA PHE A 74 -9.21 -8.93 -0.10
C PHE A 74 -9.82 -7.76 -0.86
N VAL A 75 -10.51 -8.04 -1.98
CA VAL A 75 -11.22 -7.03 -2.78
C VAL A 75 -12.34 -6.39 -1.95
N LYS A 76 -13.15 -7.19 -1.24
CA LYS A 76 -14.21 -6.68 -0.35
C LYS A 76 -13.67 -5.82 0.80
N GLY A 77 -12.46 -6.14 1.30
CA GLY A 77 -11.83 -5.40 2.39
C GLY A 77 -11.17 -4.09 1.97
N LYS A 78 -10.91 -3.87 0.67
CA LYS A 78 -10.48 -2.55 0.19
C LYS A 78 -11.69 -1.62 0.19
N ARG A 79 -11.59 -0.52 0.94
CA ARG A 79 -12.55 0.59 0.84
C ARG A 79 -12.65 1.02 -0.62
N MET A 80 -13.89 1.25 -1.07
CA MET A 80 -14.25 1.49 -2.47
C MET A 80 -13.66 2.80 -3.04
N ASP A 81 -12.99 3.59 -2.20
CA ASP A 81 -12.33 4.86 -2.52
C ASP A 81 -11.25 4.75 -3.61
N GLY A 82 -10.74 3.55 -3.91
CA GLY A 82 -9.71 3.30 -4.92
C GLY A 82 -10.06 2.27 -5.99
N SER A 83 -11.29 1.74 -5.99
CA SER A 83 -11.77 0.80 -7.00
C SER A 83 -12.97 1.41 -7.68
N GLU A 84 -12.98 1.53 -9.01
CA GLU A 84 -14.15 1.93 -9.81
C GLU A 84 -15.33 0.94 -9.71
N ILE A 85 -15.20 -0.07 -8.85
CA ILE A 85 -16.21 -1.07 -8.54
C ILE A 85 -17.12 -0.47 -7.47
N TYR A 86 -18.23 0.11 -7.92
CA TYR A 86 -19.29 0.61 -7.04
C TYR A 86 -20.06 -0.57 -6.42
N PRO A 87 -20.48 -0.45 -5.15
CA PRO A 87 -21.29 -1.48 -4.51
C PRO A 87 -22.69 -1.48 -5.14
N LEU A 88 -23.24 -2.67 -5.40
CA LEU A 88 -24.63 -2.80 -5.87
C LEU A 88 -25.64 -2.30 -4.82
N HIS A 89 -25.27 -2.39 -3.54
CA HIS A 89 -26.06 -1.95 -2.40
C HIS A 89 -25.18 -1.09 -1.48
N ALA A 90 -25.39 0.22 -1.49
CA ALA A 90 -24.93 1.11 -0.42
C ALA A 90 -26.17 1.48 0.40
N ASP A 91 -26.11 1.33 1.73
CA ASP A 91 -27.17 1.75 2.67
C ASP A 91 -28.60 1.32 2.29
N GLY A 92 -28.77 0.09 1.80
CA GLY A 92 -30.09 -0.46 1.47
C GLY A 92 -30.71 0.07 0.17
N MET A 93 -30.01 0.90 -0.61
CA MET A 93 -30.46 1.33 -1.94
C MET A 93 -29.72 0.58 -3.05
N THR A 94 -30.48 -0.09 -3.91
CA THR A 94 -29.99 -0.71 -5.14
C THR A 94 -29.77 0.38 -6.19
N LEU A 95 -28.52 0.59 -6.62
CA LEU A 95 -28.16 1.67 -7.57
C LEU A 95 -28.52 1.35 -9.03
N VAL A 96 -28.96 0.13 -9.34
CA VAL A 96 -29.37 -0.27 -10.69
C VAL A 96 -30.86 -0.04 -10.86
N LYS A 97 -31.25 1.11 -11.42
CA LYS A 97 -32.61 1.31 -11.94
C LYS A 97 -32.78 0.43 -13.19
N LYS A 98 -33.75 -0.49 -13.16
CA LYS A 98 -34.20 -1.20 -14.38
C LYS A 98 -34.67 -0.17 -15.41
N PRO A 99 -34.34 -0.34 -16.71
CA PRO A 99 -34.92 0.49 -17.75
C PRO A 99 -36.44 0.30 -17.73
N GLN A 100 -37.16 1.43 -17.61
CA GLN A 100 -38.62 1.45 -17.74
C GLN A 100 -38.96 1.06 -19.18
N SER A 101 -39.78 0.02 -19.33
CA SER A 101 -40.31 -0.46 -20.61
C SER A 101 -41.55 0.33 -21.00
#